data_AF-A0AAD1XG99-F1
#
_entry.id   AF-A0AAD1XG99-F1
#
_cell.length_a   1.000
_cell.length_b   1.000
_cell.length_c   1.000
_cell.angle_alpha   90.00
_cell.angle_beta   90.00
_cell.angle_gamma   90.00
#
_symmetry.space_group_name_H-M   'P 1'
#
loop_
_entity.id
_entity.type
_entity.pdbx_description
1 polymer ?
#
loop_
_entity_poly.entity_id
_entity_poly.type
_entity_poly.pdbx_seq_one_letter_code
_entity_poly.pdbx_strand_id
1 'polypeptide(L)'
;MDPFPRRSDANQKFDDNYKELFGDAPETIRNRESDVHTESAFNFGHEFGFEAMEKGNSRFDNSPAKRLNSDEIDFDPYEEENDPLTEGSSALESAMPGQSKKRREPDQLDEIIQKLQIMTVAYGFPEPGNLRSKNKKEIKKTIKCFSAILQQRELDMRFRRTVGDKFRKVETELNSEQRKNQTLVDKINKLEREVATKKNQITTAKDKMKDNDTKKKMDLVQTKKTANDLKRKVELMQKELKRKDRIIEKANEKMRNIIDKKVGLGRNVDDFDYRKYQNSIEVVQELKQDTEDGSRMYQYIPEREFMDMQKQGFEDNHEELLGENEHLKNYGKIIQSGVNGFIRSISEQIKEMGGDPKIVSIILDERDKMSEILSQRL
;
A
#
# COMPACT_ATOMS: atom_id res chain seq x y z
N MET A 1 16.05 24.19 50.95
CA MET A 1 16.84 23.70 49.80
C MET A 1 16.06 22.55 49.20
N ASP A 2 15.08 22.87 48.35
CA ASP A 2 14.27 21.88 47.64
C ASP A 2 15.00 21.48 46.34
N PRO A 3 15.15 20.18 46.02
CA PRO A 3 15.98 19.73 44.89
C PRO A 3 15.22 19.52 43.58
N PHE A 4 13.98 20.02 43.42
CA PHE A 4 13.20 19.81 42.18
C PHE A 4 12.75 21.13 41.54
N PRO A 5 13.20 21.43 40.30
CA PRO A 5 12.74 22.62 39.59
C PRO A 5 11.26 22.46 39.21
N ARG A 6 10.52 23.57 39.33
CA ARG A 6 9.09 23.62 39.01
C ARG A 6 8.89 23.38 37.52
N ARG A 7 7.91 22.55 37.16
CA ARG A 7 7.54 22.20 35.77
C ARG A 7 7.31 23.39 34.83
N SER A 8 7.10 24.60 35.36
CA SER A 8 7.01 25.83 34.57
C SER A 8 8.29 26.16 33.80
N ASP A 9 9.44 25.85 34.37
CA ASP A 9 10.72 26.35 33.85
C ASP A 9 11.27 25.45 32.71
N ALA A 10 10.78 24.21 32.63
CA ALA A 10 11.12 23.27 31.56
C ALA A 10 10.34 23.57 30.26
N ASN A 11 9.09 24.01 30.38
CA ASN A 11 8.28 24.39 29.21
C ASN A 11 8.75 25.72 28.60
N GLN A 12 9.14 26.69 29.44
CA GLN A 12 9.68 27.97 28.96
C GLN A 12 10.96 27.78 28.13
N LYS A 13 11.86 26.89 28.56
CA LYS A 13 13.10 26.57 27.82
C LYS A 13 12.85 25.81 26.51
N PHE A 14 11.75 25.08 26.41
CA PHE A 14 11.41 24.37 25.18
C PHE A 14 10.89 25.34 24.12
N ASP A 15 10.05 26.31 24.52
CA ASP A 15 9.51 27.34 23.62
C ASP A 15 10.60 28.32 23.14
N ASP A 16 11.54 28.69 23.99
CA ASP A 16 12.65 29.59 23.63
C ASP A 16 13.60 28.92 22.61
N ASN A 17 13.93 27.63 22.78
CA ASN A 17 14.73 26.87 21.81
C ASN A 17 14.00 26.65 20.48
N TYR A 18 12.66 26.51 20.51
CA TYR A 18 11.87 26.32 19.30
C TYR A 18 11.81 27.60 18.45
N LYS A 19 11.70 28.77 19.10
CA LYS A 19 11.76 30.07 18.44
C LYS A 19 13.12 30.37 17.81
N GLU A 20 14.21 29.95 18.45
CA GLU A 20 15.57 30.16 17.94
C GLU A 20 15.87 29.28 16.71
N LEU A 21 15.26 28.10 16.61
CA LEU A 21 15.44 27.17 15.49
C LEU A 21 14.52 27.40 14.29
N PHE A 22 13.30 27.91 14.50
CA PHE A 22 12.27 27.92 13.45
C PHE A 22 11.70 29.30 13.10
N GLY A 23 12.07 30.36 13.83
CA GLY A 23 11.54 31.71 13.61
C GLY A 23 10.04 31.84 13.91
N ASP A 24 9.53 33.06 13.96
CA ASP A 24 8.11 33.31 14.24
C ASP A 24 7.23 32.75 13.10
N ALA A 25 6.30 31.86 13.46
CA ALA A 25 5.35 31.29 12.51
C ALA A 25 4.42 32.39 11.94
N PRO A 26 4.13 32.39 10.63
CA PRO A 26 3.28 33.41 10.00
C PRO A 26 1.84 33.39 10.56
N GLU A 27 1.30 34.59 10.82
CA GLU A 27 -0.01 34.87 11.45
C GLU A 27 -1.26 34.34 10.71
N THR A 28 -1.13 33.56 9.65
CA THR A 28 -2.25 33.17 8.78
C THR A 28 -3.06 31.96 9.27
N ILE A 29 -2.73 31.37 10.43
CA ILE A 29 -3.43 30.20 11.00
C ILE A 29 -3.93 30.49 12.42
N ARG A 30 -4.69 31.57 12.61
CA ARG A 30 -5.43 31.82 13.88
C ARG A 30 -6.92 32.07 13.75
N ASN A 31 -7.48 32.10 12.54
CA ASN A 31 -8.91 32.39 12.35
C ASN A 31 -9.62 31.23 11.65
N ARG A 32 -9.91 30.15 12.38
CA ARG A 32 -10.89 29.15 11.90
C ARG A 32 -11.57 28.30 12.98
N GLU A 33 -11.66 28.81 14.21
CA GLU A 33 -12.44 28.16 15.28
C GLU A 33 -13.33 29.19 15.98
N SER A 34 -14.43 29.54 15.32
CA SER A 34 -15.62 30.08 15.98
C SER A 34 -16.75 30.02 14.97
N ASP A 35 -17.51 28.92 14.99
CA ASP A 35 -18.93 28.87 14.67
C ASP A 35 -19.37 27.40 14.68
N VAL A 36 -20.20 27.05 15.68
CA VAL A 36 -21.43 26.24 15.58
C VAL A 36 -21.76 25.74 17.00
N HIS A 37 -22.53 26.55 17.70
CA HIS A 37 -23.50 26.09 18.70
C HIS A 37 -24.83 26.73 18.34
N THR A 38 -25.84 25.90 18.02
CA THR A 38 -27.19 25.95 18.62
C THR A 38 -28.11 24.90 17.97
N GLU A 39 -28.84 24.19 18.85
CA GLU A 39 -30.16 23.55 18.63
C GLU A 39 -30.21 22.30 17.71
N SER A 40 -30.99 21.26 17.94
CA SER A 40 -32.24 21.09 18.69
C SER A 40 -32.43 19.60 19.02
N ALA A 41 -33.03 19.32 20.18
CA ALA A 41 -33.55 18.02 20.54
C ALA A 41 -34.78 17.68 19.69
N PHE A 42 -34.81 16.51 19.06
CA PHE A 42 -36.05 15.88 18.62
C PHE A 42 -35.99 14.37 18.83
N ASN A 43 -36.72 13.93 19.86
CA ASN A 43 -37.16 12.56 20.05
C ASN A 43 -38.27 12.27 19.02
N PHE A 44 -38.18 11.16 18.30
CA PHE A 44 -39.33 10.29 18.01
C PHE A 44 -38.84 8.86 17.74
N GLY A 45 -39.41 7.91 18.48
CA GLY A 45 -39.21 6.47 18.28
C GLY A 45 -40.24 5.87 17.31
N HIS A 46 -40.20 4.54 17.25
CA HIS A 46 -40.98 3.60 16.42
C HIS A 46 -40.57 3.54 14.94
N GLU A 47 -40.63 2.43 14.22
CA GLU A 47 -40.67 0.97 14.43
C GLU A 47 -40.86 0.42 12.99
N PHE A 48 -40.47 -0.83 12.73
CA PHE A 48 -40.71 -1.62 11.51
C PHE A 48 -39.94 -1.28 10.21
N GLY A 49 -39.45 -2.36 9.57
CA GLY A 49 -39.02 -2.34 8.17
C GLY A 49 -37.88 -3.27 7.78
N PHE A 50 -37.86 -4.52 8.27
CA PHE A 50 -37.12 -5.59 7.59
C PHE A 50 -37.88 -5.94 6.30
N GLU A 51 -37.39 -5.54 5.14
CA GLU A 51 -37.84 -6.13 3.88
C GLU A 51 -36.72 -6.18 2.83
N ALA A 52 -36.41 -7.43 2.48
CA ALA A 52 -35.73 -7.97 1.31
C ALA A 52 -35.14 -7.02 0.26
N MET A 53 -33.82 -7.09 0.09
CA MET A 53 -33.18 -6.93 -1.23
C MET A 53 -32.09 -8.00 -1.41
N GLU A 54 -32.53 -9.24 -1.55
CA GLU A 54 -31.83 -10.24 -2.36
C GLU A 54 -32.25 -10.07 -3.82
N LYS A 55 -31.30 -10.35 -4.73
CA LYS A 55 -31.40 -10.40 -6.21
C LYS A 55 -30.94 -9.14 -6.95
N GLY A 56 -29.61 -8.98 -6.97
CA GLY A 56 -28.86 -8.32 -8.03
C GLY A 56 -27.85 -9.30 -8.63
N ASN A 57 -28.33 -10.28 -9.39
CA ASN A 57 -27.51 -11.12 -10.25
C ASN A 57 -26.90 -10.22 -11.34
N SER A 58 -25.65 -9.80 -11.20
CA SER A 58 -24.84 -9.41 -12.35
C SER A 58 -23.94 -10.58 -12.71
N ARG A 59 -24.33 -11.28 -13.79
CA ARG A 59 -23.41 -12.08 -14.59
C ARG A 59 -22.32 -11.14 -15.09
N PHE A 60 -21.18 -11.12 -14.42
CA PHE A 60 -19.94 -10.73 -15.06
C PHE A 60 -19.44 -11.97 -15.81
N ASP A 61 -19.53 -11.92 -17.14
CA ASP A 61 -18.91 -12.88 -18.02
C ASP A 61 -17.40 -12.92 -17.75
N ASN A 62 -16.97 -13.98 -17.07
CA ASN A 62 -15.57 -14.43 -17.11
C ASN A 62 -15.32 -15.06 -18.50
N SER A 63 -15.25 -14.22 -19.53
CA SER A 63 -14.59 -14.63 -20.76
C SER A 63 -13.07 -14.48 -20.56
N PRO A 64 -12.29 -15.57 -20.65
CA PRO A 64 -10.84 -15.44 -20.64
C PRO A 64 -10.47 -14.65 -21.90
N ALA A 65 -9.84 -13.50 -21.71
CA ALA A 65 -9.18 -12.79 -22.78
C ALA A 65 -8.25 -13.79 -23.47
N LYS A 66 -8.62 -14.19 -24.70
CA LYS A 66 -7.75 -14.91 -25.61
C LYS A 66 -6.49 -14.06 -25.73
N ARG A 67 -5.41 -14.51 -25.11
CA ARG A 67 -4.06 -14.08 -25.42
C ARG A 67 -3.89 -14.35 -26.91
N LEU A 68 -3.99 -13.30 -27.71
CA LEU A 68 -3.44 -13.32 -29.05
C LEU A 68 -1.94 -13.46 -28.86
N ASN A 69 -1.44 -14.67 -29.12
CA ASN A 69 -0.04 -14.87 -29.44
C ASN A 69 0.28 -13.92 -30.59
N SER A 70 1.02 -12.86 -30.30
CA SER A 70 1.80 -12.14 -31.31
C SER A 70 3.06 -12.95 -31.58
N ASP A 71 2.87 -14.14 -32.14
CA ASP A 71 3.94 -14.87 -32.81
C ASP A 71 4.12 -14.19 -34.17
N GLU A 72 5.32 -13.63 -34.36
CA GLU A 72 6.01 -13.45 -35.64
C GLU A 72 5.18 -12.87 -36.80
N ILE A 73 5.15 -11.54 -36.88
CA ILE A 73 5.05 -10.87 -38.19
C ILE A 73 6.48 -10.58 -38.61
N ASP A 74 7.12 -11.59 -39.22
CA ASP A 74 8.32 -11.41 -40.01
C ASP A 74 7.96 -10.53 -41.20
N PHE A 75 8.35 -9.26 -41.11
CA PHE A 75 8.23 -8.29 -42.18
C PHE A 75 9.41 -8.53 -43.13
N ASP A 76 9.22 -9.40 -44.11
CA ASP A 76 10.18 -9.66 -45.18
C ASP A 76 10.17 -8.47 -46.15
N PRO A 77 11.22 -7.63 -46.22
CA PRO A 77 11.31 -6.60 -47.24
C PRO A 77 12.03 -7.22 -48.44
N TYR A 78 11.41 -7.09 -49.62
CA TYR A 78 11.90 -7.51 -50.94
C TYR A 78 11.39 -8.87 -51.46
N GLU A 79 10.10 -8.92 -51.82
CA GLU A 79 9.74 -9.63 -53.05
C GLU A 79 9.81 -8.65 -54.23
N GLU A 80 10.88 -8.82 -55.01
CA GLU A 80 11.12 -8.16 -56.28
C GLU A 80 10.19 -8.79 -57.31
N GLU A 81 9.01 -8.20 -57.51
CA GLU A 81 8.08 -8.57 -58.57
C GLU A 81 8.76 -8.33 -59.93
N ASN A 82 9.14 -9.44 -60.57
CA ASN A 82 9.57 -9.48 -61.95
C ASN A 82 8.36 -9.25 -62.86
N ASP A 83 8.21 -8.03 -63.39
CA ASP A 83 7.34 -7.73 -64.52
C ASP A 83 7.92 -8.30 -65.83
N PRO A 84 7.27 -9.24 -66.54
CA PRO A 84 7.70 -9.71 -67.84
C PRO A 84 6.73 -9.20 -68.91
N LEU A 85 6.79 -7.93 -69.28
CA LEU A 85 6.01 -7.40 -70.39
C LEU A 85 6.80 -6.39 -71.22
N THR A 86 7.71 -6.89 -72.06
CA THR A 86 8.07 -6.17 -73.31
C THR A 86 8.62 -7.11 -74.38
N GLU A 87 7.82 -8.05 -74.87
CA GLU A 87 8.05 -8.68 -76.17
C GLU A 87 6.79 -8.57 -77.03
N GLY A 88 6.80 -7.61 -77.95
CA GLY A 88 5.63 -7.32 -78.78
C GLY A 88 5.88 -6.24 -79.83
N SER A 89 6.97 -6.33 -80.59
CA SER A 89 7.08 -5.59 -81.84
C SER A 89 8.06 -6.24 -82.82
N SER A 90 7.58 -7.26 -83.54
CA SER A 90 8.22 -7.73 -84.76
C SER A 90 7.17 -8.27 -85.74
N ALA A 91 6.37 -7.36 -86.29
CA ALA A 91 5.56 -7.67 -87.47
C ALA A 91 5.29 -6.41 -88.29
N LEU A 92 6.29 -5.97 -89.06
CA LEU A 92 6.10 -5.26 -90.34
C LEU A 92 7.46 -4.89 -90.95
N GLU A 93 8.06 -5.81 -91.71
CA GLU A 93 8.95 -5.42 -92.81
C GLU A 93 9.05 -6.56 -93.85
N SER A 94 8.12 -6.55 -94.80
CA SER A 94 8.28 -7.22 -96.09
C SER A 94 8.27 -6.13 -97.16
N ALA A 95 9.45 -5.57 -97.44
CA ALA A 95 9.70 -4.80 -98.64
C ALA A 95 11.20 -4.84 -99.02
N MET A 96 11.47 -5.62 -100.08
CA MET A 96 12.47 -5.40 -101.14
C MET A 96 13.99 -5.45 -100.79
N PRO A 97 14.81 -6.09 -101.66
CA PRO A 97 16.26 -6.20 -101.47
C PRO A 97 17.00 -5.02 -102.12
N GLY A 98 18.09 -4.61 -101.48
CA GLY A 98 19.13 -3.82 -102.15
C GLY A 98 19.36 -2.44 -101.55
N GLN A 99 20.12 -2.40 -100.45
CA GLN A 99 21.25 -1.48 -100.28
C GLN A 99 21.93 -1.84 -98.95
N SER A 100 23.13 -2.39 -99.04
CA SER A 100 24.02 -2.64 -97.91
C SER A 100 24.47 -1.32 -97.28
N LYS A 101 23.59 -0.69 -96.50
CA LYS A 101 24.01 0.30 -95.50
C LYS A 101 24.76 -0.46 -94.42
N LYS A 102 26.07 -0.29 -94.40
CA LYS A 102 26.96 -0.64 -93.30
C LYS A 102 26.39 0.03 -92.04
N ARG A 103 25.53 -0.66 -91.29
CA ARG A 103 25.06 -0.26 -89.96
C ARG A 103 26.32 -0.17 -89.12
N ARG A 104 26.82 1.05 -88.92
CA ARG A 104 27.79 1.32 -87.86
C ARG A 104 27.06 0.97 -86.58
N GLU A 105 27.64 0.09 -85.78
CA GLU A 105 27.11 -0.13 -84.43
C GLU A 105 26.96 1.25 -83.78
N PRO A 106 25.82 1.52 -83.13
CA PRO A 106 25.68 2.76 -82.38
C PRO A 106 26.86 2.82 -81.40
N ASP A 107 27.62 3.92 -81.45
CA ASP A 107 28.68 4.16 -80.48
C ASP A 107 28.04 3.98 -79.09
N GLN A 108 28.57 3.11 -78.23
CA GLN A 108 28.05 2.86 -76.88
C GLN A 108 27.79 4.17 -76.10
N LEU A 109 28.57 5.20 -76.40
CA LEU A 109 28.42 6.55 -75.89
C LEU A 109 27.10 7.22 -76.31
N ASP A 110 26.64 7.05 -77.55
CA ASP A 110 25.35 7.58 -78.03
C ASP A 110 24.17 6.93 -77.32
N GLU A 111 24.24 5.63 -77.07
CA GLU A 111 23.21 4.93 -76.28
C GLU A 111 23.16 5.46 -74.84
N ILE A 112 24.31 5.69 -74.22
CA ILE A 112 24.40 6.25 -72.86
C ILE A 112 23.84 7.68 -72.82
N ILE A 113 24.17 8.51 -73.81
CA ILE A 113 23.67 9.88 -73.92
C ILE A 113 22.14 9.88 -74.05
N GLN A 114 21.60 9.02 -74.92
CA GLN A 114 20.17 8.93 -75.16
C GLN A 114 19.43 8.40 -73.93
N LYS A 115 19.97 7.36 -73.27
CA LYS A 115 19.46 6.87 -71.98
C LYS A 115 19.46 7.97 -70.92
N LEU A 116 20.54 8.74 -70.81
CA LEU A 116 20.65 9.82 -69.81
C LEU A 116 19.63 10.94 -70.08
N GLN A 117 19.39 11.30 -71.34
CA GLN A 117 18.35 12.26 -71.73
C GLN A 117 16.95 11.76 -71.38
N ILE A 118 16.64 10.50 -71.69
CA ILE A 118 15.35 9.88 -71.36
C ILE A 118 15.14 9.84 -69.84
N MET A 119 16.13 9.35 -69.10
CA MET A 119 16.04 9.19 -67.64
C MET A 119 15.90 10.53 -66.92
N THR A 120 16.69 11.53 -67.33
CA THR A 120 16.60 12.87 -66.70
C THR A 120 15.22 13.48 -66.87
N VAL A 121 14.64 13.42 -68.07
CA VAL A 121 13.28 13.92 -68.30
C VAL A 121 12.23 13.07 -67.58
N ALA A 122 12.35 11.74 -67.58
CA ALA A 122 11.43 10.83 -66.90
C ALA A 122 11.39 11.07 -65.39
N TYR A 123 12.52 11.41 -64.76
CA TYR A 123 12.58 11.80 -63.35
C TYR A 123 12.19 13.27 -63.08
N GLY A 124 11.71 14.00 -64.08
CA GLY A 124 11.24 15.38 -63.94
C GLY A 124 12.36 16.43 -63.90
N PHE A 125 13.59 16.08 -64.28
CA PHE A 125 14.69 17.03 -64.38
C PHE A 125 14.70 17.78 -65.71
N PRO A 126 15.35 18.97 -65.78
CA PRO A 126 15.53 19.69 -67.03
C PRO A 126 16.31 18.85 -68.05
N GLU A 127 15.97 18.96 -69.34
CA GLU A 127 16.70 18.26 -70.40
C GLU A 127 18.18 18.70 -70.43
N PRO A 128 19.15 17.76 -70.46
CA PRO A 128 20.58 18.07 -70.36
C PRO A 128 21.16 18.73 -71.61
N GLY A 129 20.38 18.88 -72.69
CA GLY A 129 20.85 19.42 -73.97
C GLY A 129 21.82 18.47 -74.69
N ASN A 130 22.56 19.00 -75.66
CA ASN A 130 23.55 18.22 -76.40
C ASN A 130 24.89 18.13 -75.63
N LEU A 131 25.15 16.95 -75.04
CA LEU A 131 26.35 16.65 -74.26
C LEU A 131 27.68 16.70 -75.05
N ARG A 132 27.62 16.66 -76.40
CA ARG A 132 28.79 16.79 -77.28
C ARG A 132 28.99 18.23 -77.79
N SER A 133 28.08 19.15 -77.47
CA SER A 133 28.12 20.50 -77.99
C SER A 133 29.18 21.36 -77.31
N LYS A 134 29.98 22.07 -78.10
CA LYS A 134 30.90 23.12 -77.61
C LYS A 134 30.20 24.47 -77.45
N ASN A 135 28.90 24.56 -77.78
CA ASN A 135 28.16 25.80 -77.66
C ASN A 135 27.90 26.14 -76.19
N LYS A 136 28.28 27.35 -75.76
CA LYS A 136 28.06 27.86 -74.41
C LYS A 136 26.60 27.72 -73.93
N LYS A 137 25.61 27.85 -74.84
CA LYS A 137 24.19 27.70 -74.50
C LYS A 137 23.83 26.27 -74.11
N GLU A 138 24.33 25.28 -74.84
CA GLU A 138 24.08 23.86 -74.58
C GLU A 138 24.82 23.40 -73.31
N ILE A 139 26.09 23.80 -73.16
CA ILE A 139 26.86 23.56 -71.93
C ILE A 139 26.12 24.11 -70.69
N LYS A 140 25.51 25.29 -70.80
CA LYS A 140 24.72 25.89 -69.71
C LYS A 140 23.46 25.07 -69.37
N LYS A 141 22.80 24.44 -70.36
CA LYS A 141 21.66 23.53 -70.12
C LYS A 141 22.13 22.28 -69.39
N THR A 142 23.22 21.68 -69.85
CA THR A 142 23.83 20.50 -69.22
C THR A 142 24.18 20.78 -67.75
N ILE A 143 24.87 21.89 -67.48
CA ILE A 143 25.22 22.29 -66.10
C ILE A 143 23.96 22.51 -65.25
N LYS A 144 22.92 23.15 -65.79
CA LYS A 144 21.65 23.35 -65.06
C LYS A 144 20.95 22.03 -64.74
N CYS A 145 20.91 21.10 -65.68
CA CYS A 145 20.35 19.76 -65.46
C CYS A 145 21.09 19.04 -64.32
N PHE A 146 22.42 18.94 -64.40
CA PHE A 146 23.21 18.29 -63.34
C PHE A 146 23.12 19.04 -62.01
N SER A 147 23.09 20.37 -62.02
CA SER A 147 22.88 21.17 -60.81
C SER A 147 21.53 20.87 -60.15
N ALA A 148 20.46 20.71 -60.94
CA ALA A 148 19.14 20.35 -60.41
C ALA A 148 19.13 18.95 -59.80
N ILE A 149 19.77 17.97 -60.45
CA ILE A 149 19.91 16.59 -59.94
C ILE A 149 20.67 16.58 -58.61
N LEU A 150 21.79 17.31 -58.52
CA LEU A 150 22.61 17.36 -57.31
C LEU A 150 21.88 18.07 -56.16
N GLN A 151 21.17 19.16 -56.44
CA GLN A 151 20.35 19.87 -55.45
C GLN A 151 19.23 18.99 -54.92
N GLN A 152 18.50 18.29 -55.82
CA GLN A 152 17.46 17.36 -55.40
C GLN A 152 18.03 16.24 -54.53
N ARG A 153 19.18 15.67 -54.93
CA ARG A 153 19.84 14.61 -54.15
C ARG A 153 20.24 15.09 -52.75
N GLU A 154 20.72 16.33 -52.63
CA GLU A 154 21.03 16.94 -51.34
C GLU A 154 19.78 17.09 -50.47
N LEU A 155 18.68 17.59 -51.04
CA LEU A 155 17.39 17.72 -50.35
C LEU A 155 16.86 16.37 -49.88
N ASP A 156 16.90 15.34 -50.73
CA ASP A 156 16.47 13.99 -50.40
C ASP A 156 17.30 13.40 -49.24
N MET A 157 18.62 13.60 -49.26
CA MET A 157 19.49 13.14 -48.16
C MET A 157 19.16 13.87 -46.85
N ARG A 158 18.93 15.18 -46.87
CA ARG A 158 18.52 15.96 -45.69
C ARG A 158 17.15 15.52 -45.18
N PHE A 159 16.20 15.28 -46.09
CA PHE A 159 14.87 14.78 -45.75
C PHE A 159 14.95 13.40 -45.08
N ARG A 160 15.67 12.44 -45.68
CA ARG A 160 15.85 11.09 -45.11
C ARG A 160 16.49 11.13 -43.73
N ARG A 161 17.50 11.98 -43.51
CA ARG A 161 18.10 12.18 -42.18
C ARG A 161 17.07 12.71 -41.18
N THR A 162 16.36 13.78 -41.54
CA THR A 162 15.35 14.40 -40.66
C THR A 162 14.23 13.42 -40.30
N VAL A 163 13.75 12.64 -41.27
CA VAL A 163 12.72 11.61 -41.03
C VAL A 163 13.28 10.48 -40.17
N GLY A 164 14.51 10.02 -40.44
CA GLY A 164 15.18 9.01 -39.64
C GLY A 164 15.35 9.43 -38.17
N ASP A 165 15.74 10.68 -37.93
CA ASP A 165 15.88 11.23 -36.58
C ASP A 165 14.53 11.32 -35.86
N LYS A 166 13.48 11.75 -36.56
CA LYS A 166 12.10 11.76 -36.02
C LYS A 166 11.62 10.35 -35.71
N PHE A 167 11.87 9.39 -36.58
CA PHE A 167 11.48 8.00 -36.38
C PHE A 167 12.16 7.40 -35.15
N ARG A 168 13.48 7.56 -35.04
CA ARG A 168 14.25 7.12 -33.85
C ARG A 168 13.73 7.77 -32.57
N LYS A 169 13.41 9.06 -32.61
CA LYS A 169 12.84 9.77 -31.45
C LYS A 169 11.49 9.14 -31.04
N VAL A 170 10.58 8.95 -31.99
CA VAL A 170 9.27 8.32 -31.73
C VAL A 170 9.44 6.90 -31.19
N GLU A 171 10.37 6.13 -31.74
CA GLU A 171 10.69 4.78 -31.28
C GLU A 171 11.23 4.78 -29.83
N THR A 172 12.12 5.70 -29.49
CA THR A 172 12.62 5.84 -28.11
C THR A 172 11.51 6.27 -27.14
N GLU A 173 10.62 7.17 -27.55
CA GLU A 173 9.46 7.61 -26.76
C GLU A 173 8.47 6.46 -26.55
N LEU A 174 8.16 5.70 -27.61
CA LEU A 174 7.29 4.52 -27.56
C LEU A 174 7.85 3.47 -26.61
N ASN A 175 9.14 3.14 -26.72
CA ASN A 175 9.80 2.17 -25.84
C ASN A 175 9.81 2.63 -24.37
N SER A 176 10.01 3.93 -24.13
CA SER A 176 9.93 4.52 -22.79
C SER A 176 8.53 4.41 -22.21
N GLU A 177 7.50 4.75 -22.97
CA GLU A 177 6.10 4.65 -22.54
C GLU A 177 5.65 3.20 -22.33
N GLN A 178 6.09 2.26 -23.17
CA GLN A 178 5.83 0.83 -22.97
C GLN A 178 6.41 0.32 -21.64
N ARG A 179 7.64 0.72 -21.30
CA ARG A 179 8.26 0.37 -20.01
C ARG A 179 7.50 0.96 -18.82
N LYS A 180 7.05 2.23 -18.92
CA LYS A 180 6.21 2.86 -17.88
C LYS A 180 4.88 2.12 -17.73
N ASN A 181 4.23 1.77 -18.83
CA ASN A 181 2.98 1.04 -18.84
C ASN A 181 3.15 -0.34 -18.16
N GLN A 182 4.20 -1.08 -18.51
CA GLN A 182 4.51 -2.36 -17.87
C GLN A 182 4.69 -2.20 -16.35
N THR A 183 5.41 -1.17 -15.91
CA THR A 183 5.60 -0.87 -14.49
C THR A 183 4.26 -0.55 -13.79
N LEU A 184 3.34 0.15 -14.45
CA LEU A 184 2.02 0.44 -13.92
C LEU A 184 1.15 -0.82 -13.82
N VAL A 185 1.20 -1.69 -14.83
CA VAL A 185 0.53 -3.00 -14.82
C VAL A 185 1.02 -3.85 -13.64
N ASP A 186 2.33 -3.90 -13.41
CA ASP A 186 2.90 -4.64 -12.28
C ASP A 186 2.45 -4.08 -10.92
N LYS A 187 2.36 -2.74 -10.80
CA LYS A 187 1.80 -2.08 -9.60
C LYS A 187 0.33 -2.40 -9.39
N ILE A 188 -0.48 -2.39 -10.45
CA ILE A 188 -1.90 -2.77 -10.38
C ILE A 188 -2.03 -4.20 -9.87
N ASN A 189 -1.30 -5.14 -10.48
CA ASN A 189 -1.31 -6.55 -10.07
C ASN A 189 -0.89 -6.74 -8.60
N LYS A 190 0.07 -5.95 -8.12
CA LYS A 190 0.48 -5.97 -6.71
C LYS A 190 -0.63 -5.48 -5.79
N LEU A 191 -1.24 -4.33 -6.11
CA LEU A 191 -2.33 -3.75 -5.32
C LEU A 191 -3.56 -4.66 -5.30
N GLU A 192 -3.90 -5.31 -6.41
CA GLU A 192 -5.00 -6.28 -6.47
C GLU A 192 -4.80 -7.45 -5.51
N ARG A 193 -3.55 -7.98 -5.39
CA ARG A 193 -3.21 -9.03 -4.43
C ARG A 193 -3.32 -8.55 -2.98
N GLU A 194 -2.90 -7.32 -2.71
CA GLU A 194 -3.03 -6.72 -1.38
C GLU A 194 -4.51 -6.52 -1.00
N VAL A 195 -5.33 -6.03 -1.92
CA VAL A 195 -6.78 -5.89 -1.74
C VAL A 195 -7.42 -7.25 -1.46
N ALA A 196 -7.08 -8.28 -2.24
CA ALA A 196 -7.58 -9.64 -2.01
C ALA A 196 -7.18 -10.17 -0.61
N THR A 197 -5.95 -9.93 -0.19
CA THR A 197 -5.45 -10.33 1.14
C THR A 197 -6.21 -9.61 2.25
N LYS A 198 -6.40 -8.29 2.14
CA LYS A 198 -7.15 -7.50 3.13
C LYS A 198 -8.62 -7.90 3.19
N LYS A 199 -9.24 -8.20 2.05
CA LYS A 199 -10.63 -8.70 1.98
C LYS A 199 -10.77 -10.04 2.71
N ASN A 200 -9.80 -10.94 2.57
CA ASN A 200 -9.77 -12.20 3.29
C ASN A 200 -9.61 -11.98 4.80
N GLN A 201 -8.68 -11.09 5.22
CA GLN A 201 -8.51 -10.72 6.64
C GLN A 201 -9.78 -10.16 7.26
N ILE A 202 -10.49 -9.27 6.56
CA ILE A 202 -11.77 -8.69 7.02
C ILE A 202 -12.82 -9.79 7.18
N THR A 203 -12.92 -10.71 6.21
CA THR A 203 -13.88 -11.82 6.27
C THR A 203 -13.59 -12.71 7.48
N THR A 204 -12.33 -13.12 7.68
CA THR A 204 -11.93 -13.92 8.84
C THR A 204 -12.18 -13.19 10.17
N ALA A 205 -11.88 -11.90 10.26
CA ALA A 205 -12.14 -11.11 11.46
C ALA A 205 -13.65 -11.02 11.76
N LYS A 206 -14.47 -10.83 10.72
CA LYS A 206 -15.93 -10.79 10.82
C LYS A 206 -16.50 -12.12 11.33
N ASP A 207 -15.98 -13.25 10.84
CA ASP A 207 -16.43 -14.57 11.29
C ASP A 207 -16.02 -14.85 12.74
N LYS A 208 -14.77 -14.53 13.12
CA LYS A 208 -14.32 -14.61 14.53
C LYS A 208 -15.16 -13.74 15.46
N MET A 209 -15.55 -12.55 15.02
CA MET A 209 -16.41 -11.65 15.80
C MET A 209 -17.79 -12.27 16.03
N LYS A 210 -18.41 -12.85 14.99
CA LYS A 210 -19.69 -13.57 15.12
C LYS A 210 -19.59 -14.76 16.06
N ASP A 211 -18.51 -15.54 15.99
CA ASP A 211 -18.27 -16.67 16.88
C ASP A 211 -18.12 -16.22 18.33
N ASN A 212 -17.40 -15.11 18.58
CA ASN A 212 -17.29 -14.54 19.91
C ASN A 212 -18.63 -14.01 20.44
N ASP A 213 -19.45 -13.39 19.59
CA ASP A 213 -20.78 -12.90 19.98
C ASP A 213 -21.74 -14.05 20.31
N THR A 214 -21.70 -15.14 19.55
CA THR A 214 -22.49 -16.34 19.87
C THR A 214 -22.03 -16.98 21.17
N LYS A 215 -20.72 -17.09 21.40
CA LYS A 215 -20.14 -17.57 22.66
C LYS A 215 -20.57 -16.71 23.85
N LYS A 216 -20.46 -15.38 23.75
CA LYS A 216 -20.91 -14.45 24.80
C LYS A 216 -22.40 -14.60 25.11
N LYS A 217 -23.25 -14.80 24.10
CA LYS A 217 -24.68 -15.07 24.31
C LYS A 217 -24.91 -16.38 25.06
N MET A 218 -24.18 -17.44 24.73
CA MET A 218 -24.24 -18.71 25.46
C MET A 218 -23.79 -18.57 26.91
N ASP A 219 -22.66 -17.90 27.15
CA ASP A 219 -22.14 -17.64 28.49
C ASP A 219 -23.12 -16.81 29.33
N LEU A 220 -23.78 -15.82 28.72
CA LEU A 220 -24.82 -15.02 29.38
C LEU A 220 -26.05 -15.85 29.78
N VAL A 221 -26.45 -16.81 28.95
CA VAL A 221 -27.53 -17.75 29.29
C VAL A 221 -27.10 -18.67 30.45
N GLN A 222 -25.87 -19.18 30.41
CA GLN A 222 -25.35 -20.07 31.43
C GLN A 222 -25.18 -19.37 32.79
N THR A 223 -24.65 -18.16 32.79
CA THR A 223 -24.50 -17.32 34.01
C THR A 223 -25.86 -16.96 34.62
N LYS A 224 -26.87 -16.64 33.80
CA LYS A 224 -28.25 -16.44 34.28
C LYS A 224 -28.82 -17.71 34.92
N LYS A 225 -28.57 -18.88 34.33
CA LYS A 225 -29.00 -20.16 34.89
C LYS A 225 -28.35 -20.43 36.26
N THR A 226 -27.03 -20.27 36.36
CA THR A 226 -26.30 -20.46 37.63
C THR A 226 -26.74 -19.46 38.69
N ALA A 227 -26.98 -18.19 38.32
CA ALA A 227 -27.48 -17.18 39.24
C ALA A 227 -28.86 -17.54 39.81
N ASN A 228 -29.77 -18.03 38.96
CA ASN A 228 -31.09 -18.50 39.37
C ASN A 228 -31.01 -19.73 40.29
N ASP A 229 -30.12 -20.68 40.00
CA ASP A 229 -29.92 -21.86 40.84
C ASP A 229 -29.34 -21.50 42.22
N LEU A 230 -28.39 -20.57 42.28
CA LEU A 230 -27.86 -20.04 43.53
C LEU A 230 -28.93 -19.30 44.33
N LYS A 231 -29.74 -18.47 43.68
CA LYS A 231 -30.87 -17.78 44.32
C LYS A 231 -31.84 -18.77 44.97
N ARG A 232 -32.21 -19.84 44.26
CA ARG A 232 -33.05 -20.92 44.81
C ARG A 232 -32.41 -21.60 46.03
N LYS A 233 -31.11 -21.89 45.99
CA LYS A 233 -30.37 -22.46 47.13
C LYS A 233 -30.39 -21.53 48.33
N VAL A 234 -30.15 -20.23 48.13
CA VAL A 234 -30.21 -19.22 49.21
C VAL A 234 -31.61 -19.17 49.83
N GLU A 235 -32.66 -19.15 49.01
CA GLU A 235 -34.05 -19.16 49.51
C GLU A 235 -34.37 -20.42 50.34
N LEU A 236 -33.87 -21.58 49.92
CA LEU A 236 -34.02 -22.84 50.68
C LEU A 236 -33.26 -22.79 52.01
N MET A 237 -31.99 -22.37 52.00
CA MET A 237 -31.18 -22.24 53.22
C MET A 237 -31.79 -21.24 54.21
N GLN A 238 -32.33 -20.11 53.72
CA GLN A 238 -33.03 -19.14 54.57
C GLN A 238 -34.29 -19.73 55.22
N LYS A 239 -35.05 -20.56 54.51
CA LYS A 239 -36.22 -21.26 55.08
C LYS A 239 -35.80 -22.27 56.16
N GLU A 240 -34.72 -23.01 55.93
CA GLU A 240 -34.18 -23.94 56.92
C GLU A 240 -33.65 -23.24 58.17
N LEU A 241 -32.93 -22.13 58.01
CA LEU A 241 -32.46 -21.30 59.12
C LEU A 241 -33.64 -20.82 59.98
N LYS A 242 -34.66 -20.21 59.36
CA LYS A 242 -35.89 -19.80 60.07
C LYS A 242 -36.58 -20.96 60.80
N ARG A 243 -36.55 -22.17 60.23
CA ARG A 243 -37.10 -23.37 60.87
C ARG A 243 -36.27 -23.79 62.08
N LYS A 244 -34.94 -23.77 61.97
CA LYS A 244 -34.02 -24.06 63.08
C LYS A 244 -34.13 -23.01 64.19
N ASP A 245 -34.21 -21.73 63.86
CA ASP A 245 -34.40 -20.63 64.83
C ASP A 245 -35.66 -20.83 65.66
N ARG A 246 -36.79 -21.19 65.03
CA ARG A 246 -38.04 -21.52 65.75
C ARG A 246 -37.91 -22.73 66.68
N ILE A 247 -37.09 -23.72 66.32
CA ILE A 247 -36.85 -24.89 67.19
C ILE A 247 -36.00 -24.48 68.39
N ILE A 248 -34.94 -23.69 68.16
CA ILE A 248 -34.07 -23.14 69.20
C ILE A 248 -34.87 -22.26 70.15
N GLU A 249 -35.74 -21.39 69.62
CA GLU A 249 -36.59 -20.51 70.41
C GLU A 249 -37.54 -21.30 71.34
N LYS A 250 -38.20 -22.34 70.82
CA LYS A 250 -39.03 -23.27 71.62
C LYS A 250 -38.21 -24.03 72.67
N ALA A 251 -36.99 -24.45 72.34
CA ALA A 251 -36.10 -25.14 73.28
C ALA A 251 -35.67 -24.19 74.40
N ASN A 252 -35.30 -22.95 74.06
CA ASN A 252 -34.94 -21.89 75.01
C ASN A 252 -36.13 -21.53 75.93
N GLU A 253 -37.35 -21.45 75.40
CA GLU A 253 -38.56 -21.22 76.19
C GLU A 253 -38.83 -22.37 77.17
N LYS A 254 -38.70 -23.63 76.73
CA LYS A 254 -38.78 -24.79 77.63
C LYS A 254 -37.71 -24.75 78.72
N MET A 255 -36.47 -24.40 78.35
CA MET A 255 -35.36 -24.31 79.30
C MET A 255 -35.58 -23.20 80.32
N ARG A 256 -36.04 -22.02 79.89
CA ARG A 256 -36.46 -20.92 80.79
C ARG A 256 -37.55 -21.38 81.75
N ASN A 257 -38.61 -22.01 81.27
CA ASN A 257 -39.69 -22.56 82.10
C ASN A 257 -39.19 -23.60 83.13
N ILE A 258 -38.19 -24.42 82.78
CA ILE A 258 -37.57 -25.38 83.71
C ILE A 258 -36.75 -24.66 84.77
N ILE A 259 -35.95 -23.66 84.39
CA ILE A 259 -35.16 -22.83 85.31
C ILE A 259 -36.10 -22.13 86.29
N ASP A 260 -37.15 -21.49 85.80
CA ASP A 260 -38.15 -20.80 86.64
C ASP A 260 -38.82 -21.77 87.64
N LYS A 261 -39.14 -23.00 87.21
CA LYS A 261 -39.76 -24.03 88.06
C LYS A 261 -38.80 -24.69 89.06
N LYS A 262 -37.52 -24.89 88.70
CA LYS A 262 -36.55 -25.59 89.55
C LYS A 262 -35.79 -24.66 90.49
N VAL A 263 -35.55 -23.42 90.09
CA VAL A 263 -34.71 -22.47 90.83
C VAL A 263 -35.57 -21.44 91.58
N GLY A 264 -36.87 -21.31 91.26
CA GLY A 264 -37.77 -20.42 92.02
C GLY A 264 -37.39 -18.94 91.93
N LEU A 265 -36.62 -18.53 90.93
CA LEU A 265 -36.20 -17.14 90.69
C LEU A 265 -37.26 -16.32 89.94
N GLY A 266 -38.53 -16.65 90.17
CA GLY A 266 -39.67 -15.89 89.67
C GLY A 266 -40.12 -14.87 90.71
N ARG A 267 -39.48 -13.69 90.68
CA ARG A 267 -39.81 -12.41 91.36
C ARG A 267 -38.89 -12.05 92.53
N ASN A 268 -38.19 -10.93 92.31
CA ASN A 268 -37.47 -10.10 93.28
C ASN A 268 -36.15 -10.66 93.83
N VAL A 269 -35.16 -10.81 92.95
CA VAL A 269 -33.76 -10.74 93.39
C VAL A 269 -33.10 -9.64 92.57
N ASP A 270 -32.76 -8.54 93.25
CA ASP A 270 -31.82 -7.52 92.77
C ASP A 270 -30.47 -8.20 92.57
N ASP A 271 -30.24 -8.67 91.35
CA ASP A 271 -29.22 -9.67 91.09
C ASP A 271 -27.90 -9.01 90.65
N PHE A 272 -27.23 -8.41 91.63
CA PHE A 272 -25.83 -7.98 91.54
C PHE A 272 -24.89 -9.19 91.39
N ASP A 273 -25.34 -10.41 91.72
CA ASP A 273 -24.57 -11.65 91.61
C ASP A 273 -24.78 -12.42 90.29
N TYR A 274 -25.92 -12.27 89.60
CA TYR A 274 -26.11 -12.88 88.27
C TYR A 274 -25.23 -12.28 87.17
N ARG A 275 -24.73 -11.03 87.34
CA ARG A 275 -23.77 -10.44 86.40
C ARG A 275 -22.37 -11.07 86.48
N LYS A 276 -22.06 -11.85 87.52
CA LYS A 276 -20.74 -12.48 87.68
C LYS A 276 -20.56 -13.75 86.84
N TYR A 277 -21.64 -14.32 86.31
CA TYR A 277 -21.62 -15.55 85.52
C TYR A 277 -22.10 -15.38 84.07
N GLN A 278 -22.39 -14.15 83.64
CA GLN A 278 -22.87 -13.88 82.28
C GLN A 278 -21.76 -13.61 81.25
N ASN A 279 -20.48 -13.65 81.66
CA ASN A 279 -19.31 -13.47 80.78
C ASN A 279 -18.35 -14.67 80.84
N SER A 280 -18.78 -15.85 80.42
CA SER A 280 -17.84 -16.98 80.20
C SER A 280 -18.10 -17.76 78.91
N ILE A 281 -18.82 -17.18 77.96
CA ILE A 281 -18.88 -17.69 76.58
C ILE A 281 -18.49 -16.56 75.63
N GLU A 282 -17.31 -15.98 75.88
CA GLU A 282 -16.49 -15.54 74.76
C GLU A 282 -15.75 -16.77 74.25
N VAL A 283 -16.41 -17.51 73.35
CA VAL A 283 -15.66 -18.35 72.42
C VAL A 283 -15.01 -17.39 71.44
N VAL A 284 -13.92 -16.76 71.87
CA VAL A 284 -12.84 -16.37 70.96
C VAL A 284 -12.22 -17.68 70.54
N GLN A 285 -12.82 -18.31 69.54
CA GLN A 285 -12.11 -19.27 68.73
C GLN A 285 -11.09 -18.42 67.97
N GLU A 286 -9.88 -18.29 68.54
CA GLU A 286 -8.71 -17.97 67.74
C GLU A 286 -8.70 -18.96 66.58
N LEU A 287 -8.97 -18.44 65.38
CA LEU A 287 -8.72 -19.12 64.14
C LEU A 287 -7.22 -19.42 64.11
N LYS A 288 -6.85 -20.60 64.61
CA LYS A 288 -5.55 -21.20 64.37
C LYS A 288 -5.37 -21.27 62.86
N GLN A 289 -4.55 -20.36 62.35
CA GLN A 289 -3.90 -20.47 61.06
C GLN A 289 -2.89 -21.61 61.12
N ASP A 290 -3.38 -22.84 61.20
CA ASP A 290 -2.57 -24.04 61.01
C ASP A 290 -3.04 -24.72 59.72
N THR A 291 -2.75 -24.08 58.58
CA THR A 291 -2.56 -24.77 57.32
C THR A 291 -1.08 -24.76 57.01
N GLU A 292 -0.50 -25.96 56.89
CA GLU A 292 0.92 -26.22 56.60
C GLU A 292 1.39 -25.67 55.23
N ASP A 293 0.48 -25.17 54.41
CA ASP A 293 0.80 -24.30 53.29
C ASP A 293 0.56 -22.84 53.71
N GLY A 294 1.63 -22.17 54.15
CA GLY A 294 1.67 -20.77 54.56
C GLY A 294 1.36 -19.74 53.46
N SER A 295 0.28 -19.93 52.71
CA SER A 295 -0.29 -18.92 51.82
C SER A 295 -1.11 -17.93 52.65
N ARG A 296 -0.45 -16.83 53.01
CA ARG A 296 -1.01 -15.66 53.67
C ARG A 296 -2.29 -15.20 52.98
N MET A 297 -3.44 -15.46 53.60
CA MET A 297 -4.76 -14.91 53.23
C MET A 297 -4.92 -13.40 53.52
N TYR A 298 -3.84 -12.69 53.84
CA TYR A 298 -3.79 -11.25 53.95
C TYR A 298 -2.51 -10.72 53.31
N GLN A 299 -2.58 -10.43 52.01
CA GLN A 299 -1.81 -9.34 51.40
C GLN A 299 -2.39 -8.98 50.01
N TYR A 300 -3.72 -8.93 49.92
CA TYR A 300 -4.38 -8.18 48.86
C TYR A 300 -4.25 -6.71 49.23
N ILE A 301 -3.11 -6.11 48.90
CA ILE A 301 -2.86 -4.68 49.04
C ILE A 301 -3.21 -4.10 47.66
N PRO A 302 -4.36 -3.43 47.49
CA PRO A 302 -4.74 -2.85 46.21
C PRO A 302 -3.64 -1.96 45.61
N GLU A 303 -2.85 -1.30 46.46
CA GLU A 303 -1.69 -0.51 46.05
C GLU A 303 -0.60 -1.36 45.38
N ARG A 304 -0.40 -2.61 45.81
CA ARG A 304 0.58 -3.52 45.18
C ARG A 304 0.10 -3.96 43.80
N GLU A 305 -1.17 -4.35 43.65
CA GLU A 305 -1.73 -4.71 42.34
C GLU A 305 -1.74 -3.52 41.38
N PHE A 306 -2.01 -2.32 41.88
CA PHE A 306 -1.92 -1.10 41.10
C PHE A 306 -0.49 -0.82 40.63
N MET A 307 0.50 -0.99 41.50
CA MET A 307 1.92 -0.85 41.15
C MET A 307 2.37 -1.91 40.14
N ASP A 308 1.94 -3.17 40.31
CA ASP A 308 2.26 -4.26 39.38
C ASP A 308 1.61 -4.02 38.00
N MET A 309 0.36 -3.53 37.97
CA MET A 309 -0.32 -3.16 36.73
C MET A 309 0.34 -1.96 36.03
N GLN A 310 0.79 -0.94 36.78
CA GLN A 310 1.57 0.15 36.20
C GLN A 310 2.88 -0.36 35.61
N LYS A 311 3.60 -1.20 36.36
CA LYS A 311 4.86 -1.79 35.91
C LYS A 311 4.66 -2.61 34.63
N GLN A 312 3.64 -3.45 34.59
CA GLN A 312 3.28 -4.22 33.40
C GLN A 312 2.95 -3.29 32.23
N GLY A 313 2.16 -2.23 32.45
CA GLY A 313 1.86 -1.25 31.40
C GLY A 313 3.10 -0.51 30.87
N PHE A 314 4.08 -0.24 31.72
CA PHE A 314 5.38 0.31 31.30
C PHE A 314 6.21 -0.71 30.51
N GLU A 315 6.23 -1.97 30.93
CA GLU A 315 6.93 -3.06 30.24
C GLU A 315 6.31 -3.32 28.85
N ASP A 316 4.98 -3.43 28.78
CA ASP A 316 4.23 -3.61 27.52
C ASP A 316 4.48 -2.46 26.53
N ASN A 317 4.41 -1.21 27.01
CA ASN A 317 4.69 -0.02 26.19
C ASN A 317 6.16 0.05 25.76
N HIS A 318 7.09 -0.40 26.61
CA HIS A 318 8.51 -0.47 26.26
C HIS A 318 8.77 -1.50 25.17
N GLU A 319 8.15 -2.68 25.26
CA GLU A 319 8.23 -3.72 24.21
C GLU A 319 7.61 -3.24 22.89
N GLU A 320 6.45 -2.55 22.94
CA GLU A 320 5.82 -1.97 21.75
C GLU A 320 6.73 -0.95 21.07
N LEU A 321 7.34 -0.04 21.84
CA LEU A 321 8.28 0.96 21.32
C LEU A 321 9.55 0.33 20.75
N LEU A 322 10.07 -0.75 21.36
CA LEU A 322 11.21 -1.50 20.82
C LEU A 322 10.84 -2.18 19.50
N GLY A 323 9.65 -2.77 19.41
CA GLY A 323 9.12 -3.37 18.19
C GLY A 323 8.92 -2.35 17.06
N GLU A 324 8.33 -1.19 17.37
CA GLU A 324 8.18 -0.09 16.42
C GLU A 324 9.54 0.41 15.93
N ASN A 325 10.52 0.57 16.83
CA ASN A 325 11.88 0.96 16.47
C ASN A 325 12.54 -0.05 15.52
N GLU A 326 12.38 -1.36 15.77
CA GLU A 326 12.86 -2.41 14.88
C GLU A 326 12.18 -2.34 13.50
N HIS A 327 10.86 -2.12 13.45
CA HIS A 327 10.14 -1.91 12.20
C HIS A 327 10.65 -0.69 11.43
N LEU A 328 10.88 0.44 12.11
CA LEU A 328 11.45 1.66 11.51
C LEU A 328 12.85 1.39 10.95
N LYS A 329 13.69 0.65 11.68
CA LYS A 329 15.01 0.24 11.17
C LYS A 329 14.89 -0.61 9.90
N ASN A 330 13.95 -1.54 9.88
CA ASN A 330 13.69 -2.39 8.71
C ASN A 330 13.19 -1.57 7.51
N TYR A 331 12.29 -0.61 7.72
CA TYR A 331 11.88 0.33 6.67
C TYR A 331 13.06 1.17 6.16
N GLY A 332 13.92 1.65 7.06
CA GLY A 332 15.16 2.34 6.71
C GLY A 332 16.06 1.52 5.79
N LYS A 333 16.27 0.23 6.11
CA LYS A 333 17.04 -0.70 5.26
C LYS A 333 16.40 -0.93 3.88
N ILE A 334 15.07 -1.05 3.81
CA ILE A 334 14.34 -1.22 2.54
C ILE A 334 14.51 0.04 1.67
N ILE A 335 14.34 1.23 2.24
CA ILE A 335 14.52 2.50 1.53
C ILE A 335 15.96 2.63 1.06
N GLN A 336 16.95 2.36 1.92
CA GLN A 336 18.37 2.38 1.58
C GLN A 336 18.69 1.45 0.40
N SER A 337 18.17 0.22 0.42
CA SER A 337 18.32 -0.74 -0.69
C SER A 337 17.71 -0.20 -2.00
N GLY A 338 16.51 0.36 -1.94
CA GLY A 338 15.83 0.96 -3.09
C GLY A 338 16.60 2.13 -3.70
N VAL A 339 17.08 3.07 -2.86
CA VAL A 339 17.90 4.21 -3.30
C VAL A 339 19.20 3.74 -3.93
N ASN A 340 19.88 2.76 -3.31
CA ASN A 340 21.11 2.18 -3.86
C ASN A 340 20.87 1.53 -5.22
N GLY A 341 19.78 0.80 -5.39
CA GLY A 341 19.38 0.21 -6.67
C GLY A 341 19.10 1.27 -7.75
N PHE A 342 18.37 2.33 -7.39
CA PHE A 342 18.07 3.44 -8.28
C PHE A 342 19.34 4.17 -8.75
N ILE A 343 20.25 4.51 -7.83
CA ILE A 343 21.51 5.18 -8.16
C ILE A 343 22.38 4.31 -9.08
N ARG A 344 22.43 2.99 -8.86
CA ARG A 344 23.14 2.06 -9.76
C ARG A 344 22.53 2.07 -11.15
N SER A 345 21.20 1.97 -11.26
CA SER A 345 20.51 1.99 -12.55
C SER A 345 20.75 3.30 -13.33
N ILE A 346 20.71 4.45 -12.66
CA ILE A 346 21.06 5.74 -13.28
C ILE A 346 22.53 5.73 -13.75
N SER A 347 23.43 5.25 -12.91
CA SER A 347 24.86 5.20 -13.22
C SER A 347 25.14 4.34 -14.46
N GLU A 348 24.41 3.23 -14.62
CA GLU A 348 24.47 2.37 -15.81
C GLU A 348 23.91 3.07 -17.05
N GLN A 349 22.75 3.72 -16.94
CA GLN A 349 22.18 4.49 -18.07
C GLN A 349 23.10 5.63 -18.53
N ILE A 350 23.74 6.35 -17.61
CA ILE A 350 24.71 7.40 -17.96
C ILE A 350 25.90 6.81 -18.71
N LYS A 351 26.40 5.64 -18.29
CA LYS A 351 27.48 4.92 -19.00
C LYS A 351 27.05 4.52 -20.40
N GLU A 352 25.84 3.96 -20.57
CA GLU A 352 25.31 3.54 -21.87
C GLU A 352 25.13 4.70 -22.85
N MET A 353 24.78 5.89 -22.35
CA MET A 353 24.66 7.11 -23.16
C MET A 353 26.01 7.76 -23.51
N GLY A 354 27.13 7.16 -23.12
CA GLY A 354 28.46 7.74 -23.32
C GLY A 354 28.76 8.95 -22.43
N GLY A 355 28.10 9.04 -21.27
CA GLY A 355 28.33 10.09 -20.28
C GLY A 355 29.74 10.05 -19.68
N ASP A 356 30.20 11.19 -19.15
CA ASP A 356 31.53 11.33 -18.57
C ASP A 356 31.74 10.34 -17.39
N PRO A 357 32.75 9.44 -17.47
CA PRO A 357 33.08 8.51 -16.40
C PRO A 357 33.33 9.17 -15.04
N LYS A 358 33.83 10.42 -15.03
CA LYS A 358 34.07 11.16 -13.78
C LYS A 358 32.78 11.47 -13.04
N ILE A 359 31.72 11.87 -13.77
CA ILE A 359 30.41 12.14 -13.18
C ILE A 359 29.85 10.87 -12.54
N VAL A 360 29.99 9.73 -13.21
CA VAL A 360 29.55 8.44 -12.68
C VAL A 360 30.33 8.05 -11.42
N SER A 361 31.65 8.30 -11.38
CA SER A 361 32.45 8.03 -10.17
C SER A 361 31.99 8.88 -8.98
N ILE A 362 31.72 10.17 -9.18
CA ILE A 362 31.25 11.07 -8.11
C ILE A 362 29.90 10.61 -7.55
N ILE A 363 28.98 10.20 -8.43
CA ILE A 363 27.66 9.70 -8.02
C ILE A 363 27.78 8.42 -7.19
N LEU A 364 28.69 7.51 -7.55
CA LEU A 364 28.91 6.26 -6.82
C LEU A 364 29.62 6.50 -5.48
N ASP A 365 30.57 7.43 -5.42
CA ASP A 365 31.25 7.80 -4.18
C ASP A 365 30.28 8.46 -3.19
N GLU A 366 29.42 9.37 -3.65
CA GLU A 366 28.39 10.00 -2.80
C GLU A 366 27.35 8.98 -2.31
N ARG A 367 26.99 8.00 -3.14
CA ARG A 367 26.16 6.86 -2.70
C ARG A 367 26.82 6.09 -1.57
N ASP A 368 28.11 5.79 -1.67
CA ASP A 368 28.81 5.01 -0.65
C ASP A 368 28.90 5.76 0.68
N LYS A 369 29.19 7.07 0.64
CA LYS A 369 29.12 7.93 1.82
C LYS A 369 27.73 7.95 2.45
N MET A 370 26.68 8.08 1.65
CA MET A 370 25.30 8.05 2.16
C MET A 370 24.95 6.70 2.78
N SER A 371 25.37 5.58 2.16
CA SER A 371 25.16 4.25 2.73
C SER A 371 25.89 4.07 4.06
N GLU A 372 27.12 4.55 4.16
CA GLU A 372 27.89 4.47 5.40
C GLU A 372 27.23 5.26 6.54
N ILE A 373 26.78 6.49 6.27
CA ILE A 373 26.06 7.33 7.26
C ILE A 373 24.77 6.65 7.72
N LEU A 374 24.01 6.06 6.81
CA LEU A 374 22.77 5.37 7.14
C LEU A 374 23.02 4.09 7.95
N SER A 375 24.06 3.33 7.62
CA SER A 375 24.45 2.13 8.37
C SER A 375 24.98 2.43 9.77
N GLN A 376 25.48 3.64 10.04
CA GLN A 376 25.87 4.06 11.40
C GLN A 376 24.68 4.51 12.26
N ARG A 377 23.56 4.92 11.63
CA ARG A 377 22.38 5.46 12.33
C ARG A 377 21.24 4.45 12.51
N LEU A 378 21.22 3.37 11.73
CA LEU A 378 20.30 2.24 11.83
C LEU A 378 20.89 1.14 12.71
#